data_AF-A0A3D3DAQ6-F1
#
_entry.id   AF-A0A3D3DAQ6-F1
#
_cell.length_a   1.000
_cell.length_b   1.000
_cell.length_c   1.000
_cell.angle_alpha   90.00
_cell.angle_beta   90.00
_cell.angle_gamma   90.00
#
_symmetry.space_group_name_H-M   'P 1'
#
loop_
_entity.id
_entity.type
_entity.pdbx_description
1 polymer ?
#
loop_
_entity_poly.entity_id
_entity_poly.type
_entity_poly.pdbx_seq_one_letter_code
_entity_poly.pdbx_strand_id
1 'polypeptide(L)'
;INEESPKGLLKVNPEVGRRQVEELKKLKEQRDNHKVKENLKLLEKAAKTDANLMPLILDCVKSYATLGEICDVLRSIFGEYKESVKL
;
A
#
# COMPACT_ATOMS: atom_id res chain seq x y z
N ILE A 1 26.04 32.58 -17.21
CA ILE A 1 26.14 32.51 -15.73
C ILE A 1 26.42 31.06 -15.41
N ASN A 2 27.58 30.76 -14.81
CA ASN A 2 27.96 29.40 -14.43
C ASN A 2 27.61 29.26 -12.94
N GLU A 3 26.40 28.81 -12.64
CA GLU A 3 25.93 28.66 -11.25
C GLU A 3 26.59 27.44 -10.60
N GLU A 4 27.18 27.63 -9.42
CA GLU A 4 27.66 26.50 -8.61
C GLU A 4 26.51 25.58 -8.24
N SER A 5 26.74 24.27 -8.29
CA SER A 5 25.71 23.29 -7.92
C SER A 5 25.23 23.51 -6.46
N PRO A 6 23.92 23.33 -6.18
CA PRO A 6 23.37 23.50 -4.84
C PRO A 6 24.09 22.59 -3.82
N LYS A 7 24.59 23.20 -2.73
CA LYS A 7 25.19 22.51 -1.59
C LYS A 7 24.14 22.32 -0.48
N GLY A 8 24.30 21.27 0.33
CA GLY A 8 23.42 21.04 1.50
C GLY A 8 22.06 20.43 1.19
N LEU A 9 21.91 19.73 0.06
CA LEU A 9 20.68 19.00 -0.26
C LEU A 9 20.38 17.95 0.81
N LEU A 10 19.12 17.89 1.25
CA LEU A 10 18.62 16.85 2.13
C LEU A 10 18.82 15.48 1.47
N LYS A 11 19.52 14.58 2.16
CA LYS A 11 19.68 13.18 1.75
C LYS A 11 18.86 12.30 2.68
N VAL A 12 17.93 11.54 2.11
CA VAL A 12 17.18 10.53 2.86
C VAL A 12 18.13 9.41 3.24
N ASN A 13 18.16 9.03 4.52
CA ASN A 13 18.97 7.91 4.98
C ASN A 13 18.41 6.58 4.43
N PRO A 14 19.16 5.80 3.64
CA PRO A 14 18.73 4.51 3.12
C PRO A 14 18.35 3.48 4.20
N GLU A 15 18.84 3.65 5.43
CA GLU A 15 18.54 2.77 6.55
C GLU A 15 17.06 2.79 6.95
N VAL A 16 16.35 3.89 6.70
CA VAL A 16 14.90 3.99 6.95
C VAL A 16 14.15 2.89 6.18
N GLY A 17 14.52 2.66 4.92
CA GLY A 17 13.91 1.60 4.11
C GLY A 17 14.20 0.20 4.65
N ARG A 18 15.42 -0.04 5.14
CA ARG A 18 15.79 -1.34 5.75
C ARG A 18 14.97 -1.61 7.01
N ARG A 19 14.86 -0.63 7.90
CA ARG A 19 14.05 -0.72 9.13
C ARG A 19 12.57 -0.97 8.81
N GLN A 20 12.01 -0.26 7.83
CA GLN A 20 10.62 -0.47 7.43
C GLN A 20 10.35 -1.89 6.92
N VAL A 21 11.28 -2.48 6.16
CA VAL A 21 11.17 -3.87 5.69
C VAL A 21 11.18 -4.85 6.86
N GLU A 22 12.04 -4.65 7.86
CA GLU A 22 12.10 -5.49 9.06
C GLU A 22 10.82 -5.39 9.90
N GLU A 23 10.30 -4.18 10.10
CA GLU A 23 9.03 -3.96 10.81
C GLU A 23 7.86 -4.63 10.10
N LEU A 24 7.79 -4.53 8.77
CA LEU A 24 6.75 -5.20 7.99
C LEU A 24 6.84 -6.73 8.09
N LYS A 25 8.03 -7.31 8.15
CA LYS A 25 8.21 -8.75 8.37
C LYS A 25 7.67 -9.17 9.74
N LYS A 26 8.09 -8.47 10.80
CA LYS A 26 7.61 -8.74 12.17
C LYS A 26 6.10 -8.59 12.28
N LEU A 27 5.53 -7.54 11.68
CA LEU A 27 4.09 -7.32 11.64
C LEU A 27 3.36 -8.51 11.00
N LYS A 28 3.84 -8.98 9.85
CA LYS A 28 3.24 -10.11 9.13
C LYS A 28 3.37 -11.42 9.90
N GLU A 29 4.43 -11.62 10.66
CA GLU A 29 4.63 -12.80 11.51
C GLU A 29 3.71 -12.80 12.75
N GLN A 30 3.43 -11.63 13.33
CA GLN A 30 2.71 -11.52 14.60
C GLN A 30 1.19 -11.34 14.47
N ARG A 31 0.71 -10.77 13.35
CA ARG A 31 -0.71 -10.49 13.15
C ARG A 31 -1.53 -11.77 12.92
N ASP A 32 -2.84 -11.67 13.13
CA ASP A 32 -3.80 -12.69 12.71
C ASP A 32 -3.92 -12.72 11.18
N ASN A 33 -3.12 -13.57 10.54
CA ASN A 33 -3.10 -13.73 9.09
C ASN A 33 -4.38 -14.35 8.53
N HIS A 34 -5.17 -15.07 9.33
CA HIS A 34 -6.45 -15.58 8.86
C HIS A 34 -7.45 -14.43 8.73
N LYS A 35 -7.57 -13.61 9.77
CA LYS A 35 -8.45 -12.45 9.78
C LYS A 35 -8.10 -11.43 8.70
N VAL A 36 -6.81 -11.20 8.45
CA VAL A 36 -6.37 -10.35 7.34
C VAL A 36 -6.85 -10.90 5.99
N LYS A 37 -6.67 -12.20 5.74
CA LYS A 37 -7.12 -12.82 4.49
C LYS A 37 -8.64 -12.75 4.32
N GLU A 38 -9.40 -12.95 5.39
CA GLU A 38 -10.86 -12.83 5.37
C GLU A 38 -11.31 -11.41 5.02
N ASN A 39 -10.75 -10.40 5.70
CA ASN A 39 -11.08 -9.00 5.45
C ASN A 39 -10.71 -8.57 4.04
N LEU A 40 -9.53 -8.96 3.55
CA LEU A 40 -9.10 -8.68 2.16
C LEU A 40 -10.02 -9.35 1.14
N LYS A 41 -10.51 -10.57 1.41
CA LYS A 41 -11.47 -11.26 0.54
C LYS A 41 -12.85 -10.61 0.54
N LEU A 42 -13.30 -10.07 1.67
CA LEU A 42 -14.53 -9.27 1.74
C LEU A 42 -14.39 -7.98 0.94
N LEU A 43 -13.25 -7.30 1.07
CA LEU A 43 -12.92 -6.11 0.27
C LEU A 43 -12.92 -6.43 -1.22
N GLU A 44 -12.28 -7.53 -1.64
CA GLU A 44 -12.24 -7.97 -3.04
C GLU A 44 -13.66 -8.21 -3.60
N LYS A 45 -14.53 -8.86 -2.83
CA LYS A 45 -15.92 -9.11 -3.24
C LYS A 45 -16.70 -7.82 -3.39
N ALA A 46 -16.58 -6.91 -2.42
CA ALA A 46 -17.29 -5.63 -2.45
C ALA A 46 -16.80 -4.72 -3.58
N ALA A 47 -15.50 -4.75 -3.90
CA ALA A 47 -14.91 -3.99 -5.00
C ALA A 47 -15.47 -4.36 -6.38
N LYS A 48 -16.10 -5.54 -6.53
CA LYS A 48 -16.80 -5.98 -7.74
C LYS A 48 -18.25 -5.48 -7.83
N THR A 49 -18.68 -4.65 -6.89
CA THR A 49 -20.05 -4.14 -6.75
C THR A 49 -20.02 -2.63 -6.49
N ASP A 50 -21.20 -2.01 -6.36
CA ASP A 50 -21.34 -0.58 -6.01
C ASP A 50 -21.35 -0.30 -4.49
N ALA A 51 -20.93 -1.27 -3.67
CA ALA A 51 -20.88 -1.12 -2.22
C ALA A 51 -19.82 -0.11 -1.78
N ASN A 52 -20.08 0.59 -0.66
CA ASN A 52 -19.09 1.47 -0.05
C ASN A 52 -17.92 0.67 0.52
N LEU A 53 -16.71 0.89 0.02
CA LEU A 53 -15.50 0.16 0.41
C LEU A 53 -14.87 0.68 1.71
N MET A 54 -15.17 1.90 2.14
CA MET A 54 -14.49 2.52 3.29
C MET A 54 -14.62 1.71 4.59
N PRO A 55 -15.79 1.16 4.96
CA PRO A 55 -15.90 0.30 6.14
C PRO A 55 -14.99 -0.94 6.06
N LEU A 56 -14.88 -1.56 4.88
CA LEU A 56 -14.07 -2.75 4.66
C LEU A 56 -12.57 -2.45 4.69
N ILE A 57 -12.16 -1.28 4.18
CA ILE A 57 -10.78 -0.79 4.30
C ILE A 57 -10.43 -0.59 5.78
N LEU A 58 -11.33 0.00 6.58
CA LEU A 58 -11.11 0.14 8.02
C LEU A 58 -10.96 -1.21 8.72
N ASP A 59 -11.75 -2.21 8.35
CA ASP A 59 -11.62 -3.56 8.91
C ASP A 59 -10.30 -4.23 8.51
N CYS A 60 -9.84 -4.04 7.27
CA CYS A 60 -8.51 -4.47 6.82
C CYS A 60 -7.40 -3.84 7.68
N VAL A 61 -7.43 -2.51 7.85
CA VAL A 61 -6.45 -1.77 8.66
C VAL A 61 -6.48 -2.21 10.12
N LYS A 62 -7.66 -2.38 10.71
CA LYS A 62 -7.81 -2.89 12.10
C LYS A 62 -7.27 -4.31 12.28
N SER A 63 -7.28 -5.12 11.21
CA SER A 63 -6.63 -6.44 11.20
C SER A 63 -5.12 -6.40 10.91
N TYR A 64 -4.53 -5.21 10.78
CA TYR A 64 -3.13 -5.01 10.39
C TYR A 64 -2.80 -5.50 8.96
N ALA A 65 -3.77 -5.40 8.04
CA ALA A 65 -3.45 -5.45 6.62
C ALA A 65 -2.62 -4.21 6.23
N THR A 66 -1.60 -4.42 5.41
CA THR A 66 -0.72 -3.35 4.95
C THR A 66 -1.38 -2.55 3.83
N LEU A 67 -0.92 -1.31 3.62
CA LEU A 67 -1.35 -0.50 2.48
C LEU A 67 -1.14 -1.23 1.15
N GLY A 68 0.02 -1.88 0.98
CA GLY A 68 0.32 -2.66 -0.22
C GLY A 68 -0.70 -3.76 -0.49
N GLU A 69 -1.06 -4.56 0.52
CA GLU A 69 -2.03 -5.65 0.37
C GLU A 69 -3.43 -5.16 0.03
N ILE A 70 -3.87 -4.05 0.64
CA ILE A 70 -5.16 -3.43 0.31
C ILE A 70 -5.15 -2.92 -1.13
N CYS A 71 -4.09 -2.22 -1.53
CA CYS A 71 -3.93 -1.73 -2.90
C CYS A 71 -3.82 -2.87 -3.92
N ASP A 72 -3.14 -3.98 -3.60
CA ASP A 72 -3.02 -5.14 -4.48
C ASP A 72 -4.39 -5.76 -4.78
N VAL A 73 -5.24 -5.89 -3.75
CA VAL A 73 -6.63 -6.34 -3.95
C VAL A 73 -7.37 -5.39 -4.91
N LEU A 74 -7.31 -4.08 -4.68
CA LEU A 74 -8.03 -3.12 -5.52
C LEU A 74 -7.45 -3.05 -6.94
N ARG A 75 -6.12 -3.13 -7.11
CA ARG A 75 -5.45 -3.23 -8.41
C ARG A 75 -5.88 -4.46 -9.18
N SER A 76 -6.09 -5.60 -8.52
CA SER A 76 -6.54 -6.82 -9.19
C SER A 76 -7.94 -6.68 -9.83
N ILE A 77 -8.75 -5.74 -9.33
CA ILE A 77 -10.13 -5.52 -9.79
C ILE A 77 -10.20 -4.33 -10.75
N PHE A 78 -9.59 -3.20 -10.40
CA PHE A 78 -9.70 -1.95 -11.15
C PHE A 78 -8.55 -1.72 -12.14
N GLY A 79 -7.47 -2.49 -12.01
CA GLY A 79 -6.21 -2.23 -12.71
C GLY A 79 -5.47 -1.02 -12.14
N GLU A 80 -4.53 -0.52 -12.93
CA GLU A 80 -3.78 0.70 -12.64
C GLU A 80 -4.02 1.71 -13.76
N TYR A 81 -4.17 2.97 -13.38
CA TYR A 81 -4.25 4.04 -14.37
C TYR A 81 -2.93 4.11 -15.16
N LYS A 82 -3.05 4.15 -16.48
CA LYS A 82 -1.94 4.41 -17.41
C LYS A 82 -2.30 5.61 -18.25
N GLU A 83 -1.44 6.61 -18.24
CA GLU A 83 -1.62 7.80 -19.06
C GLU A 83 -1.65 7.44 -20.55
N SER A 84 -2.67 7.91 -21.27
CA SER A 84 -2.72 7.78 -22.72
C SER A 84 -1.84 8.85 -23.34
N VAL A 85 -0.62 8.49 -23.74
CA VAL A 85 0.22 9.39 -24.55
C VAL A 85 -0.39 9.45 -25.95
N LYS A 86 -1.12 10.53 -26.25
CA LYS A 86 -1.45 10.89 -27.64
C LYS A 86 -0.23 11.61 -28.21
N LEU A 87 0.49 10.94 -29.12
CA LEU A 87 1.50 11.55 -29.99
C LEU A 87 0.83 12.47 -31.01
#